data_AF-A0A7W1TNA7-F1
#
_entry.id   AF-A0A7W1TNA7-F1
#
_cell.length_a   1.000
_cell.length_b   1.000
_cell.length_c   1.000
_cell.angle_alpha   90.00
_cell.angle_beta   90.00
_cell.angle_gamma   90.00
#
_symmetry.space_group_name_H-M   'P 1'
#
loop_
_entity.id
_entity.type
_entity.pdbx_description
1 polymer ?
#
loop_
_entity_poly.entity_id
_entity_poly.type
_entity_poly.pdbx_seq_one_letter_code
_entity_poly.pdbx_strand_id
1 'polypeptide(L)'
;MSFLEVLQEPWCFATLLALVVLLFLAAGLVARQQRLAPQVTGFPPERYPAQALAASAPLEALAALQTRLQELHQHLPPGSDDERWMGQFLRRLRMSMDRAYDRLADSDPRQQTILLQRLAPEVAALHGVINMHLGASLGDQTDREALEAQLTALRQIING
;
A
#
# COMPACT_ATOMS: atom_id res chain seq x y z
N MET A 1 17.91 2.93 -49.07
CA MET A 1 17.13 3.90 -48.27
C MET A 1 17.69 3.88 -46.87
N SER A 2 18.35 4.96 -46.51
CA SER A 2 19.17 5.04 -45.30
C SER A 2 18.29 5.50 -44.15
N PHE A 3 18.42 4.90 -42.96
CA PHE A 3 17.63 5.23 -41.76
C PHE A 3 17.68 6.73 -41.37
N LEU A 4 18.67 7.47 -41.91
CA LEU A 4 18.88 8.90 -41.72
C LEU A 4 17.96 9.80 -42.58
N GLU A 5 17.42 9.33 -43.71
CA GLU A 5 16.51 10.14 -44.56
C GLU A 5 15.10 10.22 -43.97
N VAL A 6 14.65 9.17 -43.27
CA VAL A 6 13.32 9.12 -42.62
C VAL A 6 13.21 10.09 -41.43
N LEU A 7 14.34 10.48 -40.83
CA LEU A 7 14.40 11.40 -39.70
C LEU A 7 14.37 12.89 -40.09
N GLN A 8 14.57 13.24 -41.37
CA GLN A 8 14.52 14.63 -41.84
C GLN A 8 13.13 15.11 -42.26
N GLU A 9 12.19 14.18 -42.35
CA GLU A 9 10.81 14.40 -42.75
C GLU A 9 10.02 15.01 -41.57
N PRO A 10 9.53 16.27 -41.63
CA PRO A 10 8.97 17.02 -40.49
C PRO A 10 7.73 16.37 -39.85
N TRP A 11 6.98 15.61 -40.64
CA TRP A 11 5.85 14.78 -40.22
C TRP A 11 6.28 13.64 -39.29
N CYS A 12 7.51 13.14 -39.36
CA CYS A 12 8.02 12.10 -38.45
C CYS A 12 8.29 12.66 -37.04
N PHE A 13 8.75 13.91 -36.96
CA PHE A 13 8.84 14.63 -35.69
C PHE A 13 7.46 14.92 -35.08
N ALA A 14 6.49 15.32 -35.92
CA ALA A 14 5.13 15.58 -35.48
C ALA A 14 4.46 14.33 -34.89
N THR A 15 4.65 13.15 -35.51
CA THR A 15 4.08 11.89 -35.02
C THR A 15 4.75 11.42 -33.72
N LEU A 16 6.08 11.53 -33.61
CA LEU A 16 6.80 11.23 -32.36
C LEU A 16 6.35 12.15 -31.22
N LEU A 17 6.22 13.45 -31.49
CA LEU A 17 5.80 14.43 -30.48
C LEU A 17 4.36 14.20 -30.06
N ALA A 18 3.45 13.91 -31.00
CA ALA A 18 2.09 13.51 -30.70
C ALA A 18 2.04 12.24 -29.84
N LEU A 19 2.85 11.23 -30.14
CA LEU A 19 2.90 9.97 -29.40
C LEU A 19 3.42 10.16 -27.96
N VAL A 20 4.43 11.01 -27.77
CA VAL A 20 4.93 11.40 -26.45
C VAL A 20 3.85 12.14 -25.65
N VAL A 21 3.16 13.12 -26.25
CA VAL A 21 2.06 13.84 -25.59
C VAL A 21 0.93 12.88 -25.21
N LEU A 22 0.60 11.92 -26.08
CA LEU A 22 -0.44 10.92 -25.85
C LEU A 22 -0.04 9.97 -24.70
N LEU A 23 1.23 9.58 -24.60
CA LEU A 23 1.78 8.82 -23.48
C LEU A 23 1.71 9.61 -22.16
N PHE A 24 2.06 10.89 -22.17
CA PHE A 24 1.94 11.74 -20.98
C PHE A 24 0.49 11.91 -20.53
N LEU A 25 -0.44 12.11 -21.48
CA LEU A 25 -1.88 12.18 -21.19
C LEU A 25 -2.40 10.86 -20.62
N ALA A 26 -2.03 9.73 -21.22
CA ALA A 26 -2.43 8.40 -20.74
C ALA A 26 -1.87 8.13 -19.33
N ALA A 27 -0.59 8.44 -19.07
CA ALA A 27 0.01 8.32 -17.76
C ALA A 27 -0.67 9.22 -16.71
N GLY A 28 -1.01 10.46 -17.09
CA GLY A 28 -1.77 11.38 -16.23
C GLY A 28 -3.17 10.87 -15.90
N LEU A 29 -3.86 10.28 -16.89
CA LEU A 29 -5.19 9.68 -16.71
C LEU A 29 -5.15 8.44 -15.81
N VAL A 30 -4.14 7.58 -15.99
CA VAL A 30 -3.92 6.40 -15.13
C VAL A 30 -3.57 6.83 -13.70
N ALA A 31 -2.69 7.81 -13.51
CA ALA A 31 -2.39 8.35 -12.19
C ALA A 31 -3.64 8.94 -11.51
N ARG A 32 -4.50 9.60 -12.29
CA ARG A 32 -5.76 10.17 -11.78
C ARG A 32 -6.80 9.09 -11.45
N GLN A 33 -6.92 8.04 -12.26
CA GLN A 33 -7.81 6.91 -11.96
C GLN A 33 -7.34 6.11 -10.75
N GLN A 34 -6.03 5.92 -10.58
CA GLN A 34 -5.49 5.28 -9.38
C GLN A 34 -5.78 6.07 -8.10
N ARG A 35 -5.86 7.42 -8.19
CA ARG A 35 -6.33 8.27 -7.09
C ARG A 35 -7.82 8.16 -6.80
N LEU A 36 -8.63 7.78 -7.80
CA LEU A 36 -10.08 7.67 -7.71
C LEU A 36 -10.59 6.25 -7.44
N ALA A 37 -9.72 5.24 -7.51
CA ALA A 37 -10.09 3.89 -7.13
C ALA A 37 -10.53 3.89 -5.66
N PRO A 38 -11.71 3.34 -5.32
CA PRO A 38 -12.15 3.25 -3.94
C PRO A 38 -11.11 2.43 -3.17
N GLN A 39 -10.42 3.10 -2.25
CA GLN A 39 -9.47 2.40 -1.38
C GLN A 39 -10.29 1.49 -0.47
N VAL A 40 -10.14 0.18 -0.65
CA VAL A 40 -10.78 -0.79 0.22
C VAL A 40 -10.13 -0.70 1.60
N THR A 41 -10.90 -0.26 2.58
CA THR A 41 -10.47 -0.12 3.98
C THR A 41 -10.94 -1.34 4.77
N GLY A 42 -10.04 -1.94 5.56
CA GLY A 42 -10.38 -3.09 6.41
C GLY A 42 -10.78 -4.34 5.63
N PHE A 43 -11.67 -5.16 6.21
CA PHE A 43 -12.02 -6.49 5.70
C PHE A 43 -13.51 -6.60 5.31
N PRO A 44 -13.94 -6.00 4.17
CA PRO A 44 -15.34 -6.04 3.75
C PRO A 44 -15.85 -7.46 3.42
N PRO A 45 -17.12 -7.77 3.73
CA PRO A 45 -17.66 -9.13 3.61
C PRO A 45 -17.67 -9.67 2.19
N GLU A 46 -17.73 -8.81 1.17
CA GLU A 46 -17.70 -9.22 -0.23
C GLU A 46 -16.36 -9.85 -0.63
N ARG A 47 -15.28 -9.50 0.07
CA ARG A 47 -13.92 -9.99 -0.22
C ARG A 47 -13.39 -10.94 0.85
N TYR A 48 -13.92 -10.87 2.07
CA TYR A 48 -13.48 -11.63 3.23
C TYR A 48 -14.66 -12.42 3.82
N PRO A 49 -15.00 -13.60 3.26
CA PRO A 49 -16.22 -14.34 3.64
C PRO A 49 -16.19 -14.89 5.07
N ALA A 50 -15.02 -15.29 5.58
CA ALA A 50 -14.84 -15.71 6.97
C ALA A 50 -14.71 -14.49 7.91
N GLN A 51 -15.84 -13.84 8.18
CA GLN A 51 -15.90 -12.62 9.00
C GLN A 51 -15.44 -12.83 10.45
N ALA A 52 -15.62 -14.03 11.01
CA ALA A 52 -15.10 -14.35 12.34
C ALA A 52 -13.56 -14.26 12.42
N LEU A 53 -12.86 -14.59 11.33
CA LEU A 53 -11.40 -14.41 11.25
C LEU A 53 -11.04 -12.94 11.09
N ALA A 54 -11.76 -12.23 10.22
CA ALA A 54 -11.56 -10.79 10.00
C ALA A 54 -11.77 -9.96 11.28
N ALA A 55 -12.70 -10.38 12.14
CA ALA A 55 -12.98 -9.81 13.46
C ALA A 55 -12.01 -10.29 14.56
N SER A 56 -10.94 -11.01 14.22
CA SER A 56 -9.91 -11.35 15.21
C SER A 56 -9.12 -10.09 15.60
N ALA A 57 -8.82 -9.94 16.89
CA ALA A 57 -8.11 -8.77 17.43
C ALA A 57 -6.88 -8.29 16.61
N PRO A 58 -5.95 -9.17 16.15
CA PRO A 58 -4.81 -8.70 15.36
C PRO A 58 -5.21 -8.20 13.96
N LEU A 59 -6.23 -8.79 13.33
CA LEU A 59 -6.72 -8.31 12.03
C LEU A 59 -7.51 -7.00 12.19
N GLU A 60 -8.36 -6.88 13.21
CA GLU A 60 -9.05 -5.62 13.52
C GLU A 60 -8.05 -4.49 13.78
N ALA A 61 -6.99 -4.76 14.55
CA ALA A 61 -5.94 -3.79 14.80
C ALA A 61 -5.20 -3.36 13.52
N LEU A 62 -4.92 -4.30 12.60
CA LEU A 62 -4.36 -3.98 11.28
C LEU A 62 -5.33 -3.14 10.43
N ALA A 63 -6.63 -3.44 10.46
CA ALA A 63 -7.64 -2.66 9.74
C ALA A 63 -7.73 -1.23 10.29
N ALA A 64 -7.78 -1.07 11.61
CA ALA A 64 -7.79 0.23 12.25
C ALA A 64 -6.52 1.04 11.92
N LEU A 65 -5.37 0.37 11.90
CA LEU A 65 -4.10 0.96 11.52
C LEU A 65 -4.11 1.44 10.06
N GLN A 66 -4.62 0.62 9.14
CA GLN A 66 -4.78 1.00 7.73
C GLN A 66 -5.64 2.26 7.60
N THR A 67 -6.79 2.30 8.28
CA THR A 67 -7.69 3.46 8.27
C THR A 67 -6.98 4.73 8.72
N ARG A 68 -6.28 4.68 9.86
CA ARG A 68 -5.59 5.85 10.40
C ARG A 68 -4.46 6.35 9.48
N LEU A 69 -3.71 5.43 8.88
CA LEU A 69 -2.67 5.79 7.91
C LEU A 69 -3.26 6.37 6.63
N GLN A 70 -4.44 5.90 6.20
CA GLN A 70 -5.17 6.47 5.06
C GLN A 70 -5.64 7.89 5.36
N GLU A 71 -6.17 8.15 6.54
CA GLU A 71 -6.53 9.51 6.98
C GLU A 71 -5.31 10.43 6.96
N LEU A 72 -4.17 9.98 7.51
CA LEU A 72 -2.92 10.73 7.46
C LEU A 72 -2.45 10.99 6.03
N HIS A 73 -2.54 10.00 5.14
CA HIS A 73 -2.18 10.15 3.73
C HIS A 73 -2.98 11.26 3.04
N GLN A 74 -4.27 11.40 3.36
CA GLN A 74 -5.12 12.46 2.80
C GLN A 74 -4.73 13.87 3.23
N HIS A 75 -4.03 14.01 4.36
CA HIS A 75 -3.55 15.29 4.87
C HIS A 75 -2.14 15.68 4.37
N LEU A 76 -1.44 14.78 3.67
CA LEU A 76 -0.11 15.06 3.14
C LEU A 76 -0.18 15.97 1.91
N PRO A 77 0.80 16.89 1.72
CA PRO A 77 0.85 17.74 0.54
C PRO A 77 0.90 16.90 -0.75
N PRO A 78 0.04 17.18 -1.74
CA PRO A 78 -0.04 16.35 -2.94
C PRO A 78 1.27 16.38 -3.73
N GLY A 79 1.80 15.21 -4.09
CA GLY A 79 3.05 15.09 -4.84
C GLY A 79 4.32 15.20 -3.99
N SER A 80 4.20 15.43 -2.68
CA SER A 80 5.34 15.34 -1.76
C SER A 80 5.95 13.95 -1.75
N ASP A 81 7.22 13.84 -1.34
CA ASP A 81 7.87 12.55 -1.18
C ASP A 81 7.17 11.70 -0.11
N ASP A 82 6.67 12.32 0.96
CA ASP A 82 5.92 11.64 2.01
C ASP A 82 4.58 11.09 1.51
N GLU A 83 3.83 11.86 0.69
CA GLU A 83 2.58 11.40 0.08
C GLU A 83 2.81 10.17 -0.80
N ARG A 84 3.84 10.21 -1.65
CA ARG A 84 4.22 9.09 -2.51
C ARG A 84 4.69 7.87 -1.73
N TRP A 85 5.51 8.09 -0.70
CA TRP A 85 6.01 7.03 0.16
C TRP A 85 4.87 6.38 0.96
N MET A 86 4.00 7.18 1.60
CA MET A 86 2.85 6.69 2.37
C MET A 86 1.89 5.88 1.48
N GLY A 87 1.63 6.33 0.25
CA GLY A 87 0.84 5.57 -0.72
C GLY A 87 1.47 4.22 -1.12
N GLN A 88 2.81 4.11 -1.16
CA GLN A 88 3.50 2.83 -1.37
C GLN A 88 3.44 1.94 -0.11
N PHE A 89 3.63 2.54 1.07
CA PHE A 89 3.54 1.85 2.35
C PHE A 89 2.14 1.23 2.55
N LEU A 90 1.07 2.01 2.37
CA LEU A 90 -0.32 1.57 2.47
C LEU A 90 -0.64 0.41 1.53
N ARG A 91 -0.13 0.43 0.28
CA ARG A 91 -0.29 -0.70 -0.66
C ARG A 91 0.40 -1.98 -0.16
N ARG A 92 1.60 -1.86 0.41
CA ARG A 92 2.33 -3.02 0.96
C ARG A 92 1.71 -3.54 2.25
N LEU A 93 1.21 -2.66 3.10
CA LEU A 93 0.42 -3.02 4.27
C LEU A 93 -0.82 -3.80 3.84
N ARG A 94 -1.55 -3.30 2.83
CA ARG A 94 -2.74 -3.97 2.30
C ARG A 94 -2.43 -5.38 1.79
N MET A 95 -1.39 -5.53 0.97
CA MET A 95 -0.96 -6.86 0.52
C MET A 95 -0.60 -7.80 1.66
N SER A 96 -0.06 -7.28 2.76
CA SER A 96 0.29 -8.08 3.94
C SER A 96 -0.98 -8.48 4.72
N MET A 97 -1.94 -7.58 4.87
CA MET A 97 -3.26 -7.89 5.45
C MET A 97 -3.99 -8.98 4.66
N ASP A 98 -4.01 -8.86 3.33
CA ASP A 98 -4.66 -9.84 2.44
C ASP A 98 -4.04 -11.22 2.62
N ARG A 99 -2.70 -11.31 2.59
CA ARG A 99 -2.01 -12.59 2.81
C ARG A 99 -2.18 -13.16 4.21
N ALA A 100 -2.20 -12.30 5.24
CA ALA A 100 -2.43 -12.74 6.61
C ALA A 100 -3.82 -13.39 6.73
N TYR A 101 -4.82 -12.76 6.11
CA TYR A 101 -6.17 -13.30 6.06
C TYR A 101 -6.23 -14.61 5.28
N ASP A 102 -5.70 -14.65 4.06
CA ASP A 102 -5.73 -15.85 3.21
C ASP A 102 -5.07 -17.03 3.91
N ARG A 103 -3.91 -16.80 4.53
CA ARG A 103 -3.22 -17.84 5.31
C ARG A 103 -4.06 -18.30 6.51
N LEU A 104 -4.71 -17.39 7.23
CA LEU A 104 -5.62 -17.77 8.34
C LEU A 104 -6.81 -18.57 7.84
N ALA A 105 -7.40 -18.18 6.71
CA ALA A 105 -8.55 -18.86 6.11
C ALA A 105 -8.21 -20.28 5.64
N ASP A 106 -7.00 -20.48 5.11
CA ASP A 106 -6.51 -21.78 4.62
C ASP A 106 -5.93 -22.68 5.72
N SER A 107 -5.66 -22.14 6.92
CA SER A 107 -5.05 -22.87 8.03
C SER A 107 -6.05 -23.69 8.84
N ASP A 108 -5.60 -24.79 9.43
CA ASP A 108 -6.38 -25.52 10.45
C ASP A 108 -6.54 -24.70 11.75
N PRO A 109 -7.53 -25.00 12.63
CA PRO A 109 -7.78 -24.19 13.83
C PRO A 109 -6.59 -24.05 14.80
N ARG A 110 -5.72 -25.07 14.86
CA ARG A 110 -4.52 -25.03 15.72
C ARG A 110 -3.50 -24.07 15.15
N GLN A 111 -3.27 -24.13 13.84
CA GLN A 111 -2.38 -23.23 13.11
C GLN A 111 -2.90 -21.80 13.11
N GLN A 112 -4.21 -21.59 12.96
CA GLN A 112 -4.84 -20.28 13.10
C GLN A 112 -4.51 -19.65 14.45
N THR A 113 -4.67 -20.41 15.54
CA THR A 113 -4.37 -19.92 16.89
C THR A 113 -2.90 -19.52 17.02
N ILE A 114 -1.98 -20.35 16.53
CA ILE A 114 -0.53 -20.06 16.57
C ILE A 114 -0.20 -18.81 15.76
N LEU A 115 -0.77 -18.69 14.55
CA LEU A 115 -0.52 -17.55 13.67
C LEU A 115 -1.07 -16.25 14.27
N LEU A 116 -2.27 -16.27 14.84
CA LEU A 116 -2.86 -15.11 15.55
C LEU A 116 -2.01 -14.68 16.75
N GLN A 117 -1.50 -15.63 17.54
CA GLN A 117 -0.62 -15.34 18.67
C GLN A 117 0.71 -14.71 18.24
N ARG A 118 1.23 -15.08 17.08
CA ARG A 118 2.45 -14.47 16.51
C ARG A 118 2.19 -13.12 15.85
N LEU A 119 1.04 -12.95 15.22
CA LEU A 119 0.66 -11.67 14.60
C LEU A 119 0.42 -10.58 15.64
N ALA A 120 -0.23 -10.90 16.75
CA ALA A 120 -0.59 -9.93 17.78
C ALA A 120 0.57 -9.00 18.25
N PRO A 121 1.76 -9.52 18.67
CA PRO A 121 2.87 -8.65 19.09
C PRO A 121 3.42 -7.79 17.95
N GLU A 122 3.49 -8.29 16.73
CA GLU A 122 4.00 -7.51 15.59
C GLU A 122 3.06 -6.37 15.19
N VAL A 123 1.75 -6.63 15.22
CA VAL A 123 0.74 -5.61 14.96
C VAL A 123 0.77 -4.55 16.07
N ALA A 124 0.95 -4.95 17.33
CA ALA A 124 1.11 -4.03 18.44
C ALA A 124 2.40 -3.20 18.31
N ALA A 125 3.52 -3.81 17.92
CA ALA A 125 4.78 -3.11 17.67
C ALA A 125 4.65 -2.12 16.51
N LEU A 126 4.03 -2.51 15.40
CA LEU A 126 3.75 -1.63 14.26
C LEU A 126 2.88 -0.44 14.66
N HIS A 127 1.83 -0.67 15.46
CA HIS A 127 1.00 0.40 16.00
C HIS A 127 1.79 1.33 16.93
N GLY A 128 2.71 0.79 17.74
CA GLY A 128 3.60 1.56 18.60
C GLY A 128 4.53 2.48 17.80
N VAL A 129 5.20 1.96 16.77
CA VAL A 129 6.07 2.73 15.88
C VAL A 129 5.28 3.85 15.19
N ILE A 130 4.08 3.55 14.68
CA ILE A 130 3.22 4.54 14.04
C ILE A 130 2.79 5.63 15.02
N ASN A 131 2.39 5.28 16.24
CA ASN A 131 2.03 6.28 17.26
C ASN A 131 3.22 7.16 17.66
N MET A 132 4.42 6.59 17.75
CA MET A 132 5.63 7.31 18.12
C MET A 132 6.05 8.32 17.05
N HIS A 133 6.05 7.90 15.77
CA HIS A 133 6.57 8.73 14.68
C HIS A 133 5.52 9.62 14.01
N LEU A 134 4.24 9.23 14.00
CA LEU A 134 3.16 10.01 13.40
C LEU A 134 2.33 10.79 14.42
N GLY A 135 2.43 10.47 15.71
CA GLY A 135 1.74 11.19 16.78
C GLY A 135 2.47 12.43 17.29
N ALA A 136 3.79 12.54 17.08
CA ALA A 136 4.61 13.58 17.69
C ALA A 136 4.66 14.89 16.90
N SER A 137 4.72 14.86 15.56
CA SER A 137 4.39 15.98 14.67
C SER A 137 4.62 15.55 13.23
N LEU A 138 3.75 15.96 12.30
CA LEU A 138 3.98 15.85 10.84
C LEU A 138 5.13 16.75 10.33
N GLY A 139 5.98 17.26 11.24
CA GLY A 139 7.03 18.25 10.94
C GLY A 139 8.45 17.73 11.12
N ASP A 140 8.64 16.62 11.84
CA ASP A 140 9.95 15.97 11.99
C ASP A 140 9.91 14.61 11.28
N GLN A 141 10.98 14.29 10.57
CA GLN A 141 11.03 13.22 9.57
C GLN A 141 10.36 11.92 10.07
N THR A 142 9.31 11.47 9.36
CA THR A 142 8.76 10.13 9.58
C THR A 142 9.89 9.13 9.47
N ASP A 143 10.14 8.32 10.50
CA ASP A 143 11.16 7.28 10.46
C ASP A 143 10.69 6.15 9.54
N ARG A 144 10.93 6.36 8.24
CA ARG A 144 10.53 5.45 7.17
C ARG A 144 11.21 4.10 7.33
N GLU A 145 12.45 4.06 7.84
CA GLU A 145 13.22 2.84 8.00
C GLU A 145 12.62 1.94 9.10
N ALA A 146 12.26 2.52 10.25
CA ALA A 146 11.60 1.79 11.32
C ALA A 146 10.26 1.16 10.87
N LEU A 147 9.45 1.91 10.11
CA LEU A 147 8.17 1.43 9.59
C LEU A 147 8.34 0.29 8.57
N GLU A 148 9.34 0.39 7.69
CA GLU A 148 9.66 -0.66 6.73
C GLU A 148 10.22 -1.92 7.38
N ALA A 149 11.07 -1.78 8.41
CA ALA A 149 11.60 -2.89 9.17
C ALA A 149 10.46 -3.67 9.84
N GLN A 150 9.51 -2.95 10.44
CA GLN A 150 8.38 -3.57 11.13
C GLN A 150 7.39 -4.24 10.15
N LEU A 151 7.15 -3.64 8.99
CA LEU A 151 6.36 -4.28 7.92
C LEU A 151 7.06 -5.54 7.39
N THR A 152 8.39 -5.55 7.36
CA THR A 152 9.19 -6.71 6.96
C THR A 152 9.07 -7.84 7.98
N ALA A 153 9.15 -7.54 9.28
CA ALA A 153 8.95 -8.51 10.36
C ALA A 153 7.55 -9.15 10.29
N LEU A 154 6.50 -8.34 10.10
CA LEU A 154 5.14 -8.82 9.92
C LEU A 154 5.04 -9.81 8.74
N ARG A 155 5.65 -9.46 7.59
CA ARG A 155 5.67 -10.33 6.42
C ARG A 155 6.43 -11.63 6.65
N GLN A 156 7.48 -11.65 7.46
CA GLN A 156 8.19 -12.89 7.77
C GLN A 156 7.30 -13.85 8.55
N ILE A 157 6.50 -13.36 9.49
CA ILE A 157 5.53 -14.18 10.23
C ILE A 157 4.38 -14.67 9.35
N ILE A 158 3.91 -13.83 8.42
CA ILE A 158 2.87 -14.24 7.46
C ILE A 158 3.38 -15.29 6.48
N ASN A 159 4.67 -15.30 6.12
CA ASN A 159 5.23 -16.21 5.11
C ASN A 159 5.94 -17.45 5.70
N GLY A 160 6.34 -17.43 6.98
CA GLY A 160 6.96 -18.56 7.69
C GLY A 160 5.94 -19.49 8.29
#